data_AF-A0A2W1BMS0-F1
#
_entry.id   AF-A0A2W1BMS0-F1
#
_cell.length_a   1.000
_cell.length_b   1.000
_cell.length_c   1.000
_cell.angle_alpha   90.00
_cell.angle_beta   90.00
_cell.angle_gamma   90.00
#
_symmetry.space_group_name_H-M   'P 1'
#
loop_
_entity.id
_entity.type
_entity.pdbx_description
1 polymer ?
#
loop_
_entity_poly.entity_id
_entity_poly.type
_entity_poly.pdbx_seq_one_letter_code
_entity_poly.pdbx_strand_id
1 'polypeptide(L)'
;MSRIALLLVLAIVPCFCQRPFYAGIRPIGFPETPVVSGIFDRFSNEPIPAQLNGDRDYANRLNALPLENQPFFFVNREQVAANLNNPQTYPQRPSVFNDNRNRI
;
A
#
# COMPACT_ATOMS: atom_id res chain seq x y z
N MET A 1 -15.96 40.39 -23.56
CA MET A 1 -16.59 39.44 -22.61
C MET A 1 -16.32 37.97 -22.99
N SER A 2 -16.67 37.51 -24.20
CA SER A 2 -16.53 36.09 -24.61
C SER A 2 -15.10 35.53 -24.59
N ARG A 3 -14.09 36.30 -25.03
CA ARG A 3 -12.67 35.84 -25.06
C ARG A 3 -12.07 35.63 -23.67
N ILE A 4 -12.45 36.49 -22.72
CA ILE A 4 -12.00 36.41 -21.32
C ILE A 4 -12.65 35.19 -20.65
N ALA A 5 -13.94 34.98 -20.89
CA ALA A 5 -14.64 33.79 -20.42
C ALA A 5 -13.98 32.50 -20.95
N LEU A 6 -13.59 32.47 -22.23
CA LEU A 6 -12.92 31.33 -22.84
C LEU A 6 -11.55 31.06 -22.21
N LEU A 7 -10.75 32.11 -21.94
CA LEU A 7 -9.46 31.97 -21.25
C LEU A 7 -9.62 31.46 -19.81
N LEU A 8 -10.64 31.93 -19.09
CA LEU A 8 -10.93 31.47 -17.73
C LEU A 8 -11.37 29.99 -17.72
N VAL A 9 -12.21 29.58 -18.66
CA VAL A 9 -12.62 28.17 -18.79
C VAL A 9 -11.41 27.28 -19.09
N LEU A 10 -10.53 27.71 -19.99
CA LEU A 10 -9.33 26.95 -20.37
C LEU A 10 -8.32 26.81 -19.21
N ALA A 11 -8.30 27.76 -18.28
CA ALA A 11 -7.43 27.72 -17.11
C ALA A 11 -8.02 26.89 -15.95
N ILE A 12 -9.35 26.89 -15.77
CA ILE A 12 -10.02 26.26 -14.62
C ILE A 12 -10.25 24.76 -14.83
N VAL A 13 -10.68 24.33 -16.02
CA VAL A 13 -10.97 22.92 -16.33
C VAL A 13 -9.79 21.97 -16.06
N PRO A 14 -8.53 22.26 -16.45
CA PRO A 14 -7.42 21.35 -16.20
C PRO A 14 -7.04 21.22 -14.71
N CYS A 15 -7.42 22.19 -13.86
CA CYS A 15 -7.17 22.11 -12.41
C CYS A 15 -8.01 20.99 -11.74
N PHE A 16 -9.18 20.66 -12.30
CA PHE A 16 -9.99 19.53 -11.82
C PHE A 16 -9.46 18.17 -12.29
N CYS A 17 -8.52 18.13 -13.24
CA CYS A 17 -7.88 16.91 -13.71
C CYS A 17 -6.63 16.52 -12.88
N GLN A 18 -6.22 17.32 -11.89
CA GLN A 18 -4.90 17.18 -11.25
C GLN A 18 -4.76 16.05 -10.21
N ARG A 19 -5.80 15.26 -9.90
CA ARG A 19 -5.59 13.97 -9.25
C ARG A 19 -6.61 12.95 -9.74
N PRO A 20 -6.20 11.85 -10.40
CA PRO A 20 -7.09 10.71 -10.52
C PRO A 20 -7.43 10.22 -9.10
N PHE A 21 -8.73 10.02 -8.85
CA PHE A 21 -9.33 9.47 -7.63
C PHE A 21 -8.75 8.10 -7.20
N TYR A 22 -7.85 7.53 -7.99
CA TYR A 22 -7.28 6.20 -7.81
C TYR A 22 -6.47 6.05 -6.50
N ALA A 23 -5.98 7.14 -5.92
CA ALA A 23 -5.25 7.10 -4.65
C ALA A 23 -6.15 7.16 -3.39
N GLY A 24 -7.48 7.29 -3.54
CA GLY A 24 -8.39 7.47 -2.40
C GLY A 24 -8.24 8.81 -1.69
N ILE A 25 -9.29 9.25 -0.99
CA ILE A 25 -9.29 10.48 -0.15
C ILE A 25 -8.65 10.20 1.22
N ARG A 26 -8.37 8.94 1.52
CA ARG A 26 -7.80 8.55 2.80
C ARG A 26 -6.33 8.97 2.84
N PRO A 27 -5.81 9.32 4.03
CA PRO A 27 -4.37 9.37 4.24
C PRO A 27 -3.73 8.09 3.67
N ILE A 28 -2.46 8.16 3.27
CA ILE A 28 -1.66 6.96 3.00
C ILE A 28 -1.55 6.21 4.35
N GLY A 29 -2.56 5.42 4.64
CA GLY A 29 -2.68 4.56 5.79
C GLY A 29 -2.36 3.13 5.38
N PHE A 30 -2.22 2.25 6.37
CA PHE A 30 -2.05 0.84 6.10
C PHE A 30 -3.25 0.32 5.27
N PRO A 31 -3.00 -0.51 4.25
CA PRO A 31 -4.09 -1.14 3.51
C PRO A 31 -4.97 -1.91 4.50
N GLU A 32 -6.29 -1.74 4.38
CA GLU A 32 -7.23 -2.57 5.10
C GLU A 32 -7.02 -4.01 4.62
N THR A 33 -6.39 -4.85 5.45
CA THR A 33 -6.22 -6.26 5.14
C THR A 33 -7.61 -6.89 5.15
N PRO A 34 -8.07 -7.55 4.07
CA PRO A 34 -9.34 -8.23 4.09
C PRO A 34 -9.33 -9.23 5.26
N VAL A 35 -10.33 -9.12 6.14
CA VAL A 35 -10.55 -10.13 7.18
C VAL A 35 -10.88 -11.42 6.44
N VAL A 36 -9.97 -12.37 6.48
CA VAL A 36 -10.07 -13.57 5.66
C VAL A 36 -11.22 -14.45 6.20
N SER A 37 -12.43 -14.26 5.67
CA SER A 37 -13.61 -15.04 6.02
C SER A 37 -13.65 -16.33 5.21
N GLY A 38 -12.78 -17.27 5.57
CA GLY A 38 -12.76 -18.63 5.01
C GLY A 38 -12.43 -19.63 6.10
N ILE A 39 -13.11 -20.78 6.12
CA ILE A 39 -12.67 -21.94 6.90
C ILE A 39 -11.43 -22.47 6.20
N PHE A 40 -10.26 -22.00 6.62
CA PHE A 40 -8.99 -22.55 6.14
C PHE A 40 -8.74 -23.88 6.81
N ASP A 41 -8.29 -24.83 6.00
CA ASP A 41 -7.86 -26.15 6.45
C ASP A 41 -6.70 -26.01 7.45
N ARG A 42 -6.99 -26.16 8.75
CA ARG A 42 -6.04 -25.91 9.86
C ARG A 42 -4.98 -27.00 10.00
N PHE A 43 -4.95 -27.96 9.08
CA PHE A 43 -4.19 -29.21 9.22
C PHE A 43 -2.72 -29.14 8.78
N SER A 44 -2.29 -28.09 8.06
CA SER A 44 -0.85 -27.83 7.94
C SER A 44 -0.45 -26.70 8.88
N ASN A 45 0.48 -27.00 9.80
CA ASN A 45 1.01 -26.06 10.79
C ASN A 45 1.93 -24.99 10.19
N GLU A 46 2.09 -24.94 8.86
CA GLU A 46 3.02 -24.02 8.24
C GLU A 46 2.37 -22.67 7.98
N PRO A 47 2.89 -21.57 8.54
CA PRO A 47 2.32 -20.25 8.37
C PRO A 47 2.45 -19.79 6.91
N ILE A 48 1.31 -19.44 6.32
CA ILE A 48 1.19 -18.95 4.95
C ILE A 48 1.41 -17.42 4.95
N PRO A 49 2.24 -16.87 4.05
CA PRO A 49 2.39 -15.42 3.92
C PRO A 49 1.06 -14.72 3.67
N ALA A 50 0.84 -13.57 4.31
CA ALA A 50 -0.39 -12.79 4.19
C ALA A 50 -0.72 -12.39 2.73
N GLN A 51 0.31 -12.20 1.90
CA GLN A 51 0.22 -11.86 0.48
C GLN A 51 -0.50 -12.93 -0.35
N LEU A 52 -0.51 -14.19 0.09
CA LEU A 52 -1.19 -15.27 -0.62
C LEU A 52 -2.69 -15.31 -0.29
N ASN A 53 -3.18 -14.50 0.65
CA ASN A 53 -4.59 -14.43 1.04
C ASN A 53 -5.21 -15.80 1.37
N GLY A 54 -4.41 -16.72 1.92
CA GLY A 54 -4.83 -18.09 2.24
C GLY A 54 -4.80 -19.09 1.06
N ASP A 55 -4.33 -18.68 -0.13
CA ASP A 55 -4.17 -19.58 -1.28
C ASP A 55 -2.97 -20.54 -1.08
N ARG A 56 -3.30 -21.78 -0.71
CA ARG A 56 -2.34 -22.87 -0.49
C ARG A 56 -1.84 -23.49 -1.79
N ASP A 57 -2.68 -23.54 -2.81
CA ASP A 57 -2.27 -24.12 -4.11
C ASP A 57 -1.19 -23.25 -4.73
N TYR A 58 -1.32 -21.94 -4.60
CA TYR A 58 -0.29 -21.01 -5.05
C TYR A 58 0.99 -21.13 -4.20
N ALA A 59 0.90 -21.30 -2.87
CA ALA A 59 2.07 -21.57 -2.03
C ALA A 59 2.83 -22.83 -2.46
N ASN A 60 2.11 -23.92 -2.76
CA ASN A 60 2.69 -25.18 -3.23
C ASN A 60 3.39 -25.00 -4.59
N ARG A 61 2.80 -24.23 -5.50
CA ARG A 61 3.43 -23.90 -6.80
C ARG A 61 4.70 -23.09 -6.60
N LEU A 62 4.70 -22.13 -5.68
CA LEU A 62 5.88 -21.33 -5.36
C LEU A 62 6.99 -22.20 -4.76
N ASN A 63 6.66 -23.13 -3.87
CA ASN A 63 7.63 -24.10 -3.34
C ASN A 63 8.24 -25.03 -4.41
N ALA A 64 7.48 -25.33 -5.47
CA ALA A 64 7.95 -26.14 -6.59
C ALA A 64 8.88 -25.36 -7.55
N LEU A 65 8.92 -24.03 -7.46
CA LEU A 65 9.85 -23.21 -8.25
C LEU A 65 11.25 -23.26 -7.65
N PRO A 66 12.31 -23.19 -8.48
CA PRO A 66 13.67 -23.01 -7.98
C PRO A 66 13.81 -21.66 -7.28
N LEU A 67 14.74 -21.56 -6.32
CA LEU A 67 14.86 -20.44 -5.38
C LEU A 67 14.95 -19.08 -6.08
N GLU A 68 15.69 -19.00 -7.18
CA GLU A 68 15.88 -17.81 -8.00
C GLU A 68 14.60 -17.29 -8.68
N ASN A 69 13.61 -18.17 -8.86
CA ASN A 69 12.32 -17.85 -9.48
C ASN A 69 11.22 -17.62 -8.44
N GLN A 70 11.52 -17.80 -7.16
CA GLN A 70 10.58 -17.52 -6.09
C GLN A 70 10.51 -16.01 -5.83
N PRO A 71 9.31 -15.45 -5.57
CA PRO A 71 9.17 -14.04 -5.30
C PRO A 71 9.77 -13.69 -3.92
N PHE A 72 10.34 -12.48 -3.82
CA PHE A 72 11.07 -12.04 -2.62
C PHE A 72 10.25 -12.13 -1.32
N PHE A 73 8.93 -11.87 -1.38
CA PHE A 73 8.07 -11.90 -0.20
C PHE A 73 7.90 -13.33 0.33
N PHE A 74 8.03 -14.33 -0.54
CA PHE A 74 7.88 -15.74 -0.19
C PHE A 74 9.18 -16.28 0.40
N VAL A 75 10.32 -15.95 -0.22
CA VAL A 75 11.65 -16.27 0.30
C VAL A 75 11.89 -15.61 1.66
N ASN A 76 11.55 -14.33 1.81
CA ASN A 76 11.72 -13.56 3.05
C ASN A 76 10.45 -13.50 3.92
N ARG A 77 9.60 -14.53 3.85
CA ARG A 77 8.29 -14.52 4.53
C ARG A 77 8.35 -14.23 6.02
N GLU A 78 9.37 -14.73 6.71
CA GLU A 78 9.55 -14.52 8.16
C GLU A 78 9.85 -13.05 8.47
N GLN A 79 10.76 -12.44 7.72
CA GLN A 79 11.11 -11.04 7.87
C GLN A 79 9.93 -10.13 7.52
N VAL A 80 9.18 -10.47 6.48
CA VAL A 80 7.99 -9.71 6.08
C VAL A 80 6.90 -9.81 7.16
N ALA A 81 6.68 -10.99 7.74
CA ALA A 81 5.77 -11.16 8.88
C ALA A 81 6.23 -10.38 10.12
N ALA A 82 7.53 -10.38 10.42
CA ALA A 82 8.10 -9.58 11.51
C ALA A 82 7.89 -8.08 11.29
N ASN A 83 8.11 -7.59 10.06
CA ASN A 83 7.91 -6.20 9.68
C ASN A 83 6.42 -5.78 9.71
N LEU A 84 5.50 -6.70 9.44
CA LEU A 84 4.05 -6.45 9.59
C LEU A 84 3.67 -6.24 11.06
N ASN A 85 4.28 -7.02 11.98
CA ASN A 85 4.03 -6.90 13.41
C ASN A 85 4.75 -5.69 14.04
N ASN A 86 5.97 -5.40 13.58
CA ASN A 86 6.81 -4.30 14.06
C ASN A 86 7.38 -3.51 12.86
N PRO A 87 6.60 -2.59 12.27
CA PRO A 87 7.04 -1.84 11.12
C PRO A 87 8.25 -0.98 11.48
N GLN A 88 9.27 -1.00 10.62
CA GLN A 88 10.41 -0.09 10.76
C GLN A 88 9.94 1.35 10.60
N THR A 89 10.02 2.12 11.68
CA THR A 89 9.74 3.55 11.67
C THR A 89 11.03 4.31 11.40
N TYR A 90 11.04 5.10 10.33
CA TYR A 90 12.12 6.04 10.08
C TYR A 90 11.69 7.40 10.60
N PRO A 91 12.57 8.16 11.30
CA PRO A 91 12.23 9.51 11.69
C PRO A 91 11.95 10.32 10.42
N GLN A 92 10.75 10.90 10.35
CA GLN A 92 10.42 11.79 9.25
C GLN A 92 11.32 13.01 9.33
N ARG A 93 11.87 13.44 8.18
CA ARG A 93 12.62 14.70 8.11
C ARG A 93 11.71 15.82 8.65
N PRO A 94 12.16 16.64 9.62
CA PRO A 94 11.35 17.70 10.16
C PRO A 94 10.96 18.69 9.05
N SER A 95 9.69 19.08 9.03
CA SER A 95 9.17 20.06 8.09
C SER A 95 9.48 21.47 8.58
N VAL A 96 10.08 22.30 7.72
CA VAL A 96 10.32 23.73 7.97
C VAL A 96 9.03 24.53 8.19
N PHE A 97 7.87 23.98 7.81
CA PHE A 97 6.57 24.62 8.00
C PHE A 97 5.95 24.35 9.38
N ASN A 98 6.43 23.33 10.11
CA ASN A 98 5.90 22.98 11.43
C ASN A 98 6.46 23.88 12.55
N ASP A 99 7.58 24.58 12.31
CA ASP A 99 8.29 25.39 13.30
C ASP A 99 7.68 26.80 13.52
N ASN A 100 6.70 27.21 12.69
CA ASN A 100 6.10 28.54 12.75
C ASN A 100 5.00 28.70 13.82
N ARG A 101 4.74 27.67 14.65
CA ARG A 101 3.63 27.66 15.62
C ARG A 101 3.81 28.62 16.81
N ASN A 102 5.02 29.12 17.06
CA ASN A 102 5.34 29.99 18.21
C ASN A 102 5.66 31.45 17.82
N ARG A 103 5.19 31.93 16.66
CA ARG A 103 5.33 33.35 16.25
C ARG A 103 3.96 34.01 16.06
N ILE A 104 3.20 34.14 17.15
CA ILE A 104 2.09 35.11 17.28
C ILE A 104 2.13 35.67 18.69
#